data_AF-A0A935N700-F1
#
_entry.id   AF-A0A935N700-F1
#
_cell.length_a   1.000
_cell.length_b   1.000
_cell.length_c   1.000
_cell.angle_alpha   90.00
_cell.angle_beta   90.00
_cell.angle_gamma   90.00
#
_symmetry.space_group_name_H-M   'P 1'
#
loop_
_entity.id
_entity.type
_entity.pdbx_description
1 polymer ?
#
loop_
_entity_poly.entity_id
_entity_poly.type
_entity_poly.pdbx_seq_one_letter_code
_entity_poly.pdbx_strand_id
1 'polypeptide(L)' 'MLYANFSEFVNMGGYGAYVWSSFGLCATAMLMECLTLRSQRRSAIARLLEEMQHADQYDALNERPQT' A
#
# COMPACT_ATOMS: atom_id res chain seq x y z
N MET A 1 7.69 -0.44 44.05
CA MET A 1 6.51 -0.93 43.29
C MET A 1 6.18 0.13 42.26
N LEU A 2 5.87 -0.31 41.04
CA LEU A 2 5.49 0.48 39.87
C LEU A 2 6.68 1.04 39.07
N TYR A 3 7.10 0.27 38.07
CA TYR A 3 7.61 0.80 36.80
C TYR A 3 6.48 1.63 36.17
N ALA A 4 6.22 2.82 36.71
CA ALA A 4 5.03 3.61 36.40
C ALA A 4 5.15 4.36 35.07
N ASN A 5 6.30 4.30 34.40
CA ASN A 5 6.61 5.24 33.32
C ASN A 5 7.12 4.51 32.09
N PHE A 6 6.28 4.40 31.06
CA PHE A 6 6.69 4.09 29.67
C PHE A 6 7.87 4.97 29.21
N SER A 7 7.95 6.19 29.76
CA SER A 7 9.03 7.14 29.53
C SER A 7 10.39 6.63 30.01
N GLU A 8 10.47 5.89 31.13
CA GLU A 8 11.72 5.27 31.61
C GLU A 8 12.16 4.10 30.71
N PHE A 9 11.23 3.40 30.07
CA PHE A 9 11.53 2.30 29.15
C PHE A 9 12.00 2.80 27.77
N VAL A 10 11.41 3.90 27.28
CA VAL A 10 11.88 4.62 26.09
C VAL A 10 13.23 5.32 26.34
N ASN A 11 13.53 5.64 27.60
CA ASN A 11 14.70 6.43 27.97
C ASN A 11 15.64 5.69 28.95
N MET A 12 15.67 4.34 28.88
CA MET A 12 16.28 3.40 29.84
C MET A 12 17.83 3.45 29.93
N GLY A 13 18.43 4.62 29.80
CA GLY A 13 19.86 4.87 29.68
C GLY A 13 20.28 5.50 28.35
N GLY A 14 19.36 6.13 27.60
CA GLY A 14 19.64 6.85 26.34
C GLY A 14 19.51 6.05 25.04
N TYR A 15 19.26 4.72 25.11
CA TYR A 15 19.23 3.84 23.94
C TYR A 15 17.83 3.52 23.38
N GLY A 16 16.75 3.77 24.12
CA GLY A 16 15.41 3.39 23.67
C GLY A 16 14.94 4.19 22.45
N ALA A 17 15.40 5.44 22.30
CA ALA A 17 15.18 6.24 21.09
C ALA A 17 15.75 5.57 19.82
N TYR A 18 16.93 4.93 19.92
CA TYR A 18 17.54 4.21 18.80
C TYR A 18 16.72 2.98 18.40
N VAL A 19 16.34 2.14 19.36
CA VAL A 19 15.59 0.90 19.08
C VAL A 19 14.23 1.22 18.45
N TRP A 20 13.51 2.18 19.02
CA TRP A 20 12.23 2.62 18.49
C TRP A 20 12.36 3.27 17.11
N SER A 21 13.43 4.02 16.85
CA SER A 21 13.67 4.58 15.53
C SER A 21 13.94 3.48 14.49
N SER A 22 14.73 2.45 14.79
CA SER A 22 14.99 1.33 13.87
C SER A 22 13.73 0.50 13.59
N PHE A 23 12.92 0.22 14.62
CA PHE A 23 11.62 -0.43 14.44
C PHE A 23 10.65 0.45 13.65
N GLY A 24 10.62 1.75 13.91
CA GLY A 24 9.84 2.72 13.15
C GLY A 24 10.28 2.80 11.69
N LEU A 25 11.59 2.78 11.43
CA LEU A 25 12.16 2.78 10.08
C LEU A 25 11.76 1.51 9.32
N CYS A 26 11.89 0.36 9.97
CA CYS A 26 11.51 -0.93 9.40
C CYS A 26 9.99 -1.01 9.10
N ALA A 27 9.16 -0.60 10.06
CA ALA A 27 7.71 -0.52 9.86
C ALA A 27 7.33 0.48 8.76
N THR A 28 8.03 1.61 8.67
CA THR A 28 7.82 2.62 7.62
C THR A 28 8.20 2.06 6.25
N ALA A 29 9.32 1.35 6.13
CA ALA A 29 9.73 0.68 4.89
C ALA A 29 8.67 -0.36 4.46
N MET A 30 8.21 -1.21 5.38
CA MET A 30 7.13 -2.17 5.11
C MET A 30 5.83 -1.47 4.68
N LEU A 31 5.47 -0.36 5.31
CA LEU A 31 4.28 0.43 4.94
C LEU A 31 4.43 1.04 3.55
N MET A 32 5.59 1.63 3.22
CA MET A 32 5.85 2.18 1.89
C MET A 32 5.72 1.11 0.82
N GLU A 33 6.28 -0.07 1.06
CA GLU A 33 6.20 -1.18 0.13
C GLU A 33 4.75 -1.68 -0.01
N CYS A 34 4.02 -1.81 1.10
CA CYS A 34 2.61 -2.20 1.10
C CYS A 34 1.71 -1.18 0.38
N LEU A 35 1.94 0.12 0.58
CA LEU A 35 1.20 1.19 -0.09
C LEU A 35 1.47 1.18 -1.60
N THR A 36 2.74 1.03 -1.99
CA THR A 36 3.15 0.94 -3.39
C THR A 36 2.55 -0.31 -4.05
N LEU A 37 2.60 -1.45 -3.37
CA LEU A 37 2.02 -2.71 -3.85
C LEU A 37 0.49 -2.63 -3.96
N ARG A 38 -0.18 -1.95 -3.03
CA ARG A 38 -1.63 -1.69 -3.09
C ARG A 38 -1.99 -0.75 -4.24
N SER A 39 -1.19 0.28 -4.49
CA SER A 39 -1.35 1.18 -5.63
C SER A 39 -1.21 0.41 -6.94
N GLN A 40 -0.14 -0.37 -7.08
CA GLN A 40 0.12 -1.22 -8.25
C GLN A 40 -1.02 -2.21 -8.50
N ARG A 41 -1.57 -2.83 -7.44
CA ARG A 41 -2.74 -3.72 -7.56
C ARG A 41 -3.97 -3.01 -8.12
N ARG A 42 -4.25 -1.77 -7.68
CA ARG A 42 -5.36 -0.97 -8.23
C ARG A 42 -5.13 -0.62 -9.70
N SER A 43 -3.90 -0.25 -10.06
CA SER A 43 -3.55 0.05 -11.45
C SER A 43 -3.62 -1.19 -12.35
N ALA A 44 -3.23 -2.36 -11.86
CA ALA A 44 -3.36 -3.61 -12.61
C ALA A 44 -4.83 -3.98 -12.86
N ILE A 45 -5.69 -3.85 -11.85
CA ILE A 45 -7.13 -4.10 -12.00
C ILE A 45 -7.78 -3.07 -12.94
N ALA A 46 -7.39 -1.80 -12.85
CA ALA A 46 -7.91 -0.76 -13.72
C ALA A 46 -7.61 -1.03 -15.20
N ARG A 47 -6.40 -1.51 -15.51
CA ARG A 47 -6.00 -1.90 -16.87
C ARG A 47 -6.85 -3.06 -17.41
N LEU A 48 -7.08 -4.08 -16.58
CA LEU A 48 -7.92 -5.22 -16.96
C LEU A 48 -9.37 -4.81 -17.22
N LEU A 49 -9.90 -3.85 -16.46
CA LEU A 49 -11.24 -3.32 -16.66
C LEU A 49 -11.34 -2.53 -17.98
N GLU A 50 -10.34 -1.70 -18.30
CA GLU A 50 -10.28 -0.97 -19.57
C GLU A 50 -10.23 -1.93 -20.78
N GLU A 51 -9.45 -3.01 -20.70
CA GLU A 51 -9.37 -4.01 -21.78
C GLU A 51 -10.73 -4.69 -22.03
N MET A 52 -11.47 -5.03 -20.97
CA MET A 52 -12.82 -5.61 -21.11
C MET A 52 -13.82 -4.62 -21.72
N GLN A 53 -13.78 -3.35 -21.31
CA GLN A 53 -14.64 -2.32 -21.88
C GLN A 53 -14.35 -2.08 -23.36
N HIS A 54 -13.07 -2.13 -23.75
CA HIS A 54 -12.70 -2.02 -25.15
C HIS A 54 -13.22 -3.21 -25.96
N ALA A 55 -13.10 -4.44 -25.46
CA ALA A 55 -13.61 -5.65 -26.13
C ALA A 55 -15.14 -5.57 -26.38
N ASP A 56 -15.91 -5.16 -25.36
CA ASP A 56 -17.35 -4.96 -25.47
C ASP A 56 -17.71 -3.89 -26.50
N GLN A 57 -16.92 -2.81 -26.55
CA GLN A 57 -17.14 -1.73 -27.50
C GLN A 57 -16.80 -2.12 -28.94
N TYR A 58 -15.80 -2.98 -29.16
CA TYR A 58 -15.53 -3.53 -30.50
C TYR A 58 -16.67 -4.41 -30.99
N ASP A 59 -17.24 -5.26 -30.12
CA ASP A 59 -18.41 -6.06 -30.47
C ASP A 59 -19.63 -5.17 -30.79
N ALA A 60 -19.93 -4.18 -29.94
CA ALA A 60 -21.05 -3.25 -30.18
C ALA A 60 -20.89 -2.38 -31.45
N LEU A 61 -19.65 -2.14 -31.90
CA LEU A 61 -19.36 -1.46 -33.16
C LEU A 61 -19.46 -2.39 -34.36
N ASN A 62 -19.07 -3.65 -34.21
CA ASN A 62 -19.15 -4.69 -35.24
C ASN A 62 -20.61 -5.13 -35.51
N GLU A 63 -21.48 -5.05 -34.51
CA GLU A 63 -22.92 -5.34 -34.62
C GLU A 63 -23.73 -4.24 -35.32
N ARG A 64 -23.15 -3.06 -35.56
CA ARG A 64 -23.82 -2.04 -36.37
C ARG A 64 -23.80 -2.50 -37.83
N PRO A 65 -24.97 -2.80 -38.44
CA PRO A 65 -25.02 -3.30 -39.80
C PRO A 65 -24.38 -2.28 -40.75
N GLN A 66 -23.29 -2.68 -41.38
CA GLN A 66 -22.67 -1.96 -42.50
C GLN A 66 -23.70 -1.92 -43.63
N THR A 67 -24.37 -0.78 -43.79
CA THR A 67 -25.33 -0.47 -44.86
C THR A 67 -24.65 -0.41 -46.22
#